data_AF-A0A2T6BQR8-F1
#
_entry.id   AF-A0A2T6BQR8-F1
#
_cell.length_a   1.000
_cell.length_b   1.000
_cell.length_c   1.000
_cell.angle_alpha   90.00
_cell.angle_beta   90.00
_cell.angle_gamma   90.00
#
_symmetry.space_group_name_H-M   'P 1'
#
loop_
_entity.id
_entity.type
_entity.pdbx_description
1 polymer ?
#
loop_
_entity_poly.entity_id
_entity_poly.type
_entity_poly.pdbx_seq_one_letter_code
_entity_poly.pdbx_strand_id
1 'polypeptide(L)'
;MGNVYCPEVDLFQEARDFIHTCYDELGRAKEEADDRLWEIRKEIEETGTYRHTFEELEHGAKMAWRNSNRCIGRLFWNSLKVFDARNLESEEEIFHSLCHHIEYATNQGRIRPTITVFKPKTGEGRQVRIWNHQLIRYAGYETENDVIGDPDSIRFTQVCEALGWTGERTDFDLLPLVIQVNDRPPKWFEIPKEIVMEVPIRHPEFEWFDELNVVWYAVPIISDMRLEIGGIDYLAAPFNGWYMETEIGARNLADTYRYNLLPIVASYMGLDTNSHSTLWKDKALIELNIAVLHSFKKAGVSIVDHHTAAQQFKHFERKEKEQERAVTGDWTWLIPPVSPATTHIFHKPYENRIVTPNYFYQKKPY
;
A
#
# COMPACT_ATOMS: atom_id res chain seq x y z
N MET A 1 8.65 26.48 -1.27
CA MET A 1 7.45 27.20 -0.77
C MET A 1 6.50 26.14 -0.24
N GLY A 2 6.09 26.06 1.00
CA GLY A 2 6.58 26.64 2.25
C GLY A 2 6.53 25.52 3.31
N ASN A 3 7.45 25.54 4.28
CA ASN A 3 7.36 24.68 5.45
C ASN A 3 6.08 25.05 6.19
N VAL A 4 5.11 24.14 6.19
CA VAL A 4 4.00 24.19 7.13
C VAL A 4 4.60 23.88 8.49
N TYR A 5 4.89 24.93 9.26
CA TYR A 5 5.12 24.84 10.69
C TYR A 5 3.83 24.26 11.29
N CYS A 6 3.81 22.97 11.62
CA CYS A 6 2.83 22.47 12.57
C CYS A 6 3.26 22.98 13.95
N PRO A 7 2.40 23.67 14.71
CA PRO A 7 2.69 23.92 16.13
C PRO A 7 2.97 22.58 16.81
N GLU A 8 3.88 22.55 17.79
CA GLU A 8 4.01 21.39 18.69
C GLU A 8 2.63 21.15 19.33
N VAL A 9 1.88 20.20 18.78
CA VAL A 9 0.65 19.72 19.39
C VAL A 9 1.10 18.88 20.57
N ASP A 10 0.46 19.11 21.72
CA ASP A 10 0.72 18.34 22.93
C ASP A 10 0.41 16.85 22.66
N LEU A 11 1.39 15.97 22.84
CA LEU A 11 1.23 14.51 22.66
C LEU A 11 0.03 13.98 23.47
N PHE A 12 -0.21 14.53 24.65
CA PHE A 12 -1.36 14.16 25.46
C PHE A 12 -2.69 14.56 24.80
N GLN A 13 -2.72 15.68 24.07
CA GLN A 13 -3.89 16.13 23.33
C GLN A 13 -4.22 15.17 22.18
N GLU A 14 -3.22 14.73 21.42
CA GLU A 14 -3.40 13.76 20.33
C GLU A 14 -3.86 12.40 20.86
N ALA A 15 -3.23 11.92 21.93
CA ALA A 15 -3.64 10.70 22.62
C ALA A 15 -5.10 10.81 23.12
N ARG A 16 -5.49 11.97 23.69
CA ARG A 16 -6.85 12.22 24.16
C ARG A 16 -7.89 12.11 23.05
N ASP A 17 -7.65 12.77 21.92
CA ASP A 17 -8.59 12.79 20.80
C ASP A 17 -8.74 11.39 20.18
N PHE A 18 -7.63 10.64 20.08
CA PHE A 18 -7.64 9.25 19.67
C PHE A 18 -8.41 8.35 20.65
N ILE A 19 -8.08 8.37 21.94
CA ILE A 19 -8.67 7.45 22.94
C ILE A 19 -10.18 7.67 23.08
N HIS A 20 -10.64 8.92 23.12
CA HIS A 20 -12.09 9.18 23.17
C HIS A 20 -12.82 8.60 21.95
N THR A 21 -12.28 8.83 20.75
CA THR A 21 -12.89 8.32 19.51
C THR A 21 -12.82 6.78 19.46
N CYS A 22 -11.67 6.20 19.83
CA CYS A 22 -11.44 4.76 19.83
C CYS A 22 -12.39 4.05 20.81
N TYR A 23 -12.51 4.55 22.04
CA TYR A 23 -13.31 3.91 23.08
C TYR A 23 -14.81 4.05 22.80
N ASP A 24 -15.25 5.18 22.25
CA ASP A 24 -16.64 5.37 21.80
C ASP A 24 -17.00 4.35 20.69
N GLU A 25 -16.15 4.22 19.66
CA GLU A 25 -16.37 3.26 18.57
C GLU A 25 -16.29 1.79 19.01
N LEU A 26 -15.54 1.48 20.07
CA LEU A 26 -15.48 0.17 20.69
C LEU A 26 -16.64 -0.09 21.68
N GLY A 27 -17.50 0.90 21.95
CA GLY A 27 -18.61 0.78 22.89
C GLY A 27 -18.17 0.67 24.36
N ARG A 28 -17.01 1.23 24.70
CA ARG A 28 -16.47 1.27 26.07
C ARG A 28 -17.14 2.38 26.89
N ALA A 29 -17.15 2.21 28.21
CA ALA A 29 -17.67 3.25 29.09
C ALA A 29 -16.76 4.48 29.09
N LYS A 30 -17.34 5.66 29.33
CA LYS A 30 -16.58 6.91 29.34
C LYS A 30 -15.54 6.92 30.46
N GLU A 31 -15.87 6.33 31.60
CA GLU A 31 -15.00 6.18 32.75
C GLU A 31 -13.75 5.35 32.40
N GLU A 32 -13.87 4.31 31.57
CA GLU A 32 -12.72 3.53 31.09
C GLU A 32 -11.76 4.39 30.24
N ALA A 33 -12.30 5.30 29.42
CA ALA A 33 -11.49 6.22 28.64
C ALA A 33 -10.78 7.26 29.54
N ASP A 34 -11.48 7.79 30.54
CA ASP A 34 -10.93 8.79 31.47
C ASP A 34 -9.81 8.17 32.34
N ASP A 35 -10.00 6.94 32.84
CA ASP A 35 -8.97 6.19 33.57
C ASP A 35 -7.74 5.92 32.68
N ARG A 36 -7.98 5.49 31.43
CA ARG A 36 -6.90 5.25 30.47
C ARG A 36 -6.11 6.54 30.16
N LEU A 37 -6.78 7.67 30.06
CA LEU A 37 -6.12 8.97 29.86
C LEU A 37 -5.27 9.39 31.06
N TRP A 38 -5.69 9.06 32.27
CA TRP A 38 -4.85 9.29 33.45
C TRP A 38 -3.56 8.47 33.41
N GLU A 39 -3.65 7.19 33.01
CA GLU A 39 -2.46 6.34 32.82
C GLU A 39 -1.53 6.88 31.74
N ILE A 40 -2.07 7.27 30.58
CA ILE A 40 -1.31 7.84 29.46
C ILE A 40 -0.59 9.12 29.90
N ARG A 41 -1.27 10.01 30.62
CA ARG A 41 -0.65 11.23 31.13
C ARG A 41 0.57 10.91 31.99
N LYS A 42 0.42 9.97 32.92
CA LYS A 42 1.50 9.54 33.80
C LYS A 42 2.66 8.92 33.01
N GLU A 43 2.36 8.05 32.03
CA GLU A 43 3.40 7.44 31.19
C GLU A 43 4.19 8.49 30.38
N ILE A 44 3.49 9.51 29.85
CA ILE A 44 4.13 10.63 29.14
C ILE A 44 5.01 11.46 30.09
N GLU A 45 4.53 11.76 31.30
CA GLU A 45 5.30 12.50 32.31
C GLU A 45 6.57 11.73 32.73
N GLU A 46 6.50 10.41 32.83
CA GLU A 46 7.61 9.56 33.28
C GLU A 46 8.61 9.22 32.16
N THR A 47 8.13 9.04 30.91
CA THR A 47 8.94 8.46 29.81
C THR A 47 9.05 9.35 28.58
N GLY A 48 8.28 10.43 28.51
CA GLY A 48 8.16 11.30 27.35
C GLY A 48 7.28 10.74 26.21
N THR A 49 6.65 9.57 26.40
CA THR A 49 5.76 8.95 25.42
C THR A 49 4.74 8.03 26.11
N TYR A 50 3.89 7.32 25.35
CA TYR A 50 3.00 6.30 25.90
C TYR A 50 2.91 5.08 24.97
N ARG A 51 2.39 3.97 25.51
CA ARG A 51 2.23 2.73 24.75
C ARG A 51 0.77 2.38 24.56
N HIS A 52 0.40 2.12 23.31
CA HIS A 52 -0.90 1.58 22.98
C HIS A 52 -1.09 0.16 23.52
N THR A 53 -2.28 -0.17 24.01
CA THR A 53 -2.71 -1.56 24.16
C THR A 53 -2.84 -2.22 22.78
N PHE A 54 -3.00 -3.55 22.72
CA PHE A 54 -3.25 -4.21 21.43
C PHE A 54 -4.58 -3.79 20.82
N GLU A 55 -5.64 -3.62 21.62
CA GLU A 55 -6.96 -3.21 21.13
C GLU A 55 -6.94 -1.79 20.55
N GLU A 56 -6.24 -0.86 21.22
CA GLU A 56 -6.00 0.48 20.70
C GLU A 56 -5.19 0.46 19.39
N LEU A 57 -4.12 -0.34 19.33
CA LEU A 57 -3.34 -0.49 18.10
C LEU A 57 -4.17 -1.04 16.96
N GLU A 58 -4.95 -2.10 17.23
CA GLU A 58 -5.77 -2.77 16.23
C GLU A 58 -6.83 -1.81 15.67
N HIS A 59 -7.54 -1.10 16.54
CA HIS A 59 -8.56 -0.15 16.14
C HIS A 59 -7.94 1.07 15.43
N GLY A 60 -6.83 1.60 15.95
CA GLY A 60 -6.10 2.71 15.33
C GLY A 60 -5.61 2.41 13.91
N ALA A 61 -5.08 1.21 13.65
CA ALA A 61 -4.67 0.79 12.31
C ALA A 61 -5.87 0.67 11.33
N LYS A 62 -7.01 0.16 11.82
CA LYS A 62 -8.28 0.10 11.07
C LYS A 62 -8.80 1.52 10.75
N MET A 63 -8.80 2.43 11.73
CA MET A 63 -9.15 3.84 11.54
C MET A 63 -8.22 4.53 10.53
N ALA A 64 -6.92 4.27 10.58
CA ALA A 64 -5.97 4.83 9.63
C ALA A 64 -6.29 4.44 8.17
N TRP A 65 -6.74 3.20 7.94
CA TRP A 65 -7.22 2.79 6.62
C TRP A 65 -8.52 3.51 6.25
N ARG A 66 -9.50 3.57 7.16
CA ARG A 66 -10.76 4.33 6.98
C ARG A 66 -10.52 5.80 6.61
N ASN A 67 -9.49 6.40 7.20
CA ASN A 67 -9.14 7.80 7.03
C ASN A 67 -8.20 8.05 5.84
N SER A 68 -7.76 7.01 5.12
CA SER A 68 -6.81 7.17 4.02
C SER A 68 -7.43 7.85 2.80
N ASN A 69 -7.07 9.11 2.56
CA ASN A 69 -7.65 9.94 1.51
C ASN A 69 -7.39 9.42 0.09
N ARG A 70 -6.36 8.59 -0.09
CA ARG A 70 -5.94 8.06 -1.40
C ARG A 70 -6.43 6.64 -1.67
N CYS A 71 -7.21 6.05 -0.75
CA CYS A 71 -7.68 4.68 -0.88
C CYS A 71 -9.15 4.63 -1.30
N ILE A 72 -9.42 4.03 -2.47
CA ILE A 72 -10.79 3.74 -2.93
C ILE A 72 -11.39 2.51 -2.20
N GLY A 73 -10.54 1.55 -1.79
CA GLY A 73 -10.94 0.28 -1.17
C GLY A 73 -11.38 0.35 0.29
N ARG A 74 -11.79 1.51 0.81
CA ARG A 74 -12.06 1.75 2.24
C ARG A 74 -13.26 1.01 2.81
N LEU A 75 -14.13 0.43 1.99
CA LEU A 75 -15.30 -0.32 2.48
C LEU A 75 -14.94 -1.44 3.46
N PHE A 76 -13.76 -2.04 3.29
CA PHE A 76 -13.30 -3.20 4.05
C PHE A 76 -12.43 -2.85 5.26
N TRP A 77 -12.37 -1.57 5.65
CA TRP A 77 -11.47 -1.08 6.69
C TRP A 77 -11.51 -1.90 7.99
N ASN A 78 -12.69 -2.36 8.39
CA ASN A 78 -12.88 -3.11 9.63
C ASN A 78 -12.48 -4.61 9.54
N SER A 79 -12.19 -5.14 8.35
CA SER A 79 -11.73 -6.52 8.17
C SER A 79 -10.20 -6.66 8.21
N LEU A 80 -9.47 -5.57 8.48
CA LEU A 80 -8.01 -5.57 8.55
C LEU A 80 -7.52 -6.49 9.67
N LYS A 81 -6.69 -7.49 9.33
CA LYS A 81 -5.97 -8.28 10.32
C LYS A 81 -4.73 -7.53 10.77
N VAL A 82 -4.56 -7.37 12.07
CA VAL A 82 -3.37 -6.73 12.66
C VAL A 82 -2.48 -7.78 13.31
N PHE A 83 -1.21 -7.80 12.89
CA PHE A 83 -0.13 -8.52 13.55
C PHE A 83 0.68 -7.54 14.41
N ASP A 84 0.72 -7.80 15.71
CA ASP A 84 1.54 -7.02 16.64
C ASP A 84 2.96 -7.58 16.67
N ALA A 85 3.88 -6.86 16.03
CA ALA A 85 5.30 -7.19 15.97
C ALA A 85 6.15 -6.13 16.73
N ARG A 86 5.54 -5.39 17.65
CA ARG A 86 6.22 -4.30 18.40
C ARG A 86 7.33 -4.81 19.32
N ASN A 87 7.32 -6.10 19.64
CA ASN A 87 8.32 -6.76 20.47
C ASN A 87 9.58 -7.22 19.70
N LEU A 88 9.56 -7.26 18.36
CA LEU A 88 10.70 -7.75 17.58
C LEU A 88 11.87 -6.76 17.59
N GLU A 89 13.11 -7.28 17.59
CA GLU A 89 14.32 -6.46 17.80
C GLU A 89 15.44 -6.72 16.79
N SER A 90 15.45 -7.86 16.12
CA SER A 90 16.44 -8.21 15.11
C SER A 90 15.89 -8.10 13.69
N GLU A 91 16.77 -7.83 12.72
CA GLU A 91 16.39 -7.83 11.30
C GLU A 91 15.85 -9.21 10.87
N GLU A 92 16.39 -10.30 11.42
CA GLU A 92 15.99 -11.68 11.15
C GLU A 92 14.57 -11.99 11.65
N GLU A 93 14.22 -11.58 12.88
CA GLU A 93 12.85 -11.72 13.40
C GLU A 93 11.84 -10.92 12.56
N ILE A 94 12.21 -9.69 12.19
CA ILE A 94 11.40 -8.83 11.35
C ILE A 94 11.19 -9.47 9.98
N PHE A 95 12.25 -9.98 9.35
CA PHE A 95 12.18 -10.70 8.08
C PHE A 95 11.22 -11.90 8.14
N HIS A 96 11.32 -12.74 9.17
CA HIS A 96 10.39 -13.86 9.36
C HIS A 96 8.94 -13.38 9.52
N SER A 97 8.72 -12.28 10.26
CA SER A 97 7.39 -11.69 10.39
C SER A 97 6.85 -11.12 9.07
N LEU A 98 7.71 -10.62 8.19
CA LEU A 98 7.33 -10.17 6.85
C LEU A 98 7.00 -11.34 5.92
N CYS A 99 7.75 -12.44 5.99
CA CYS A 99 7.42 -13.67 5.28
C CYS A 99 6.04 -14.20 5.72
N HIS A 100 5.79 -14.26 7.03
CA HIS A 100 4.49 -14.66 7.56
C HIS A 100 3.35 -13.74 7.07
N HIS A 101 3.60 -12.42 7.00
CA HIS A 101 2.64 -11.48 6.44
C HIS A 101 2.32 -11.83 4.98
N ILE A 102 3.33 -12.05 4.14
CA ILE A 102 3.16 -12.39 2.72
C ILE A 102 2.32 -13.66 2.57
N GLU A 103 2.64 -14.73 3.29
CA GLU A 103 1.90 -16.00 3.23
C GLU A 103 0.44 -15.85 3.68
N TYR A 104 0.22 -15.20 4.83
CA TYR A 104 -1.11 -14.99 5.39
C TYR A 104 -1.97 -14.11 4.48
N ALA A 105 -1.40 -13.02 3.96
CA ALA A 105 -2.07 -12.09 3.07
C ALA A 105 -2.41 -12.77 1.73
N THR A 106 -1.51 -13.60 1.21
CA THR A 106 -1.68 -14.29 -0.08
C THR A 106 -2.80 -15.33 -0.02
N ASN A 107 -2.84 -16.17 1.01
CA ASN A 107 -3.93 -17.13 1.27
C ASN A 107 -4.41 -17.88 -0.01
N GLN A 108 -3.47 -18.42 -0.79
CA GLN A 108 -3.75 -19.15 -2.03
C GLN A 108 -4.62 -18.35 -3.02
N GLY A 109 -4.36 -17.04 -3.16
CA GLY A 109 -5.09 -16.13 -4.05
C GLY A 109 -6.33 -15.48 -3.41
N ARG A 110 -6.83 -15.99 -2.28
CA ARG A 110 -7.95 -15.38 -1.54
C ARG A 110 -7.44 -14.28 -0.59
N ILE A 111 -6.99 -13.17 -1.18
CA ILE A 111 -6.20 -12.14 -0.51
C ILE A 111 -6.89 -11.61 0.75
N ARG A 112 -6.12 -11.50 1.84
CA ARG A 112 -6.59 -11.01 3.14
C ARG A 112 -5.97 -9.65 3.43
N PRO A 113 -6.77 -8.60 3.72
CA PRO A 113 -6.23 -7.33 4.21
C PRO A 113 -5.50 -7.53 5.53
N THR A 114 -4.22 -7.18 5.55
CA THR A 114 -3.33 -7.44 6.67
C THR A 114 -2.41 -6.24 6.89
N ILE A 115 -2.03 -5.99 8.15
CA ILE A 115 -0.97 -5.06 8.53
C ILE A 115 -0.11 -5.73 9.59
N THR A 116 1.21 -5.56 9.49
CA THR A 116 2.15 -5.92 10.56
C THR A 116 2.73 -4.65 11.13
N VAL A 117 2.53 -4.37 12.42
CA VAL A 117 3.03 -3.14 13.03
C VAL A 117 4.26 -3.45 13.89
N PHE A 118 5.39 -2.86 13.50
CA PHE A 118 6.64 -2.97 14.25
C PHE A 118 6.74 -1.86 15.32
N LYS A 119 7.82 -1.90 16.09
CA LYS A 119 8.05 -0.99 17.22
C LYS A 119 7.93 0.49 16.80
N PRO A 120 7.25 1.34 17.60
CA PRO A 120 7.12 2.76 17.29
C PRO A 120 8.47 3.46 17.39
N LYS A 121 8.58 4.61 16.73
CA LYS A 121 9.67 5.55 16.92
C LYS A 121 9.61 6.11 18.34
N THR A 122 10.71 5.99 19.07
CA THR A 122 10.88 6.64 20.38
C THR A 122 12.04 7.63 20.34
N GLY A 123 12.10 8.57 21.29
CA GLY A 123 13.20 9.52 21.42
C GLY A 123 14.59 8.87 21.57
N GLU A 124 14.65 7.59 21.98
CA GLU A 124 15.89 6.83 22.15
C GLU A 124 16.49 6.27 20.84
N GLY A 125 16.02 6.71 19.67
CA GLY A 125 16.54 6.23 18.38
C GLY A 125 16.12 4.78 18.02
N ARG A 126 15.23 4.18 18.82
CA ARG A 126 14.66 2.87 18.49
C ARG A 126 13.66 3.03 17.34
N GLN A 127 13.98 2.44 16.19
CA GLN A 127 13.13 2.49 15.00
C GLN A 127 13.32 1.25 14.14
N VAL A 128 12.26 0.82 13.47
CA VAL A 128 12.34 -0.17 12.38
C VAL A 128 12.03 0.55 11.08
N ARG A 129 12.83 0.31 10.04
CA ARG A 129 12.60 0.79 8.68
C ARG A 129 12.70 -0.37 7.71
N ILE A 130 11.69 -0.49 6.86
CA ILE A 130 11.73 -1.32 5.66
C ILE A 130 11.98 -0.34 4.51
N TRP A 131 13.09 -0.52 3.80
CA TRP A 131 13.51 0.44 2.78
C TRP A 131 12.74 0.28 1.48
N ASN A 132 12.19 -0.92 1.25
CA ASN A 132 11.35 -1.25 0.11
C ASN A 132 10.08 -0.38 0.11
N HIS A 133 9.67 0.07 -1.08
CA HIS A 133 8.36 0.70 -1.26
C HIS A 133 7.21 -0.30 -1.04
N GLN A 134 7.36 -1.50 -1.58
CA GLN A 134 6.47 -2.64 -1.39
C GLN A 134 7.29 -3.88 -1.02
N LEU A 135 6.73 -4.80 -0.22
CA LEU A 135 7.44 -6.04 0.13
C LEU A 135 7.75 -6.88 -1.11
N ILE A 136 6.82 -6.94 -2.05
CA ILE A 136 6.99 -7.65 -3.32
C ILE A 136 7.04 -6.59 -4.41
N ARG A 137 8.17 -6.51 -5.11
CA ARG A 137 8.40 -5.55 -6.18
C ARG A 137 9.47 -6.08 -7.13
N TYR A 138 9.30 -5.85 -8.43
CA TYR A 138 10.30 -6.19 -9.42
C TYR A 138 11.43 -5.15 -9.46
N ALA A 139 12.64 -5.61 -9.73
CA ALA A 139 13.83 -4.80 -9.93
C ALA A 139 13.78 -4.05 -11.26
N GLY A 140 14.64 -3.04 -11.39
CA GLY A 140 14.84 -2.29 -12.63
C GLY A 140 16.33 -2.04 -12.87
N TYR A 141 16.79 -2.29 -14.08
CA TYR A 141 18.20 -2.18 -14.46
C TYR A 141 18.35 -1.22 -15.62
N GLU A 142 19.10 -0.15 -15.39
CA GLU A 142 19.53 0.74 -16.47
C GLU A 142 20.66 0.06 -17.25
N THR A 143 20.54 0.06 -18.58
CA THR A 143 21.57 -0.39 -19.52
C THR A 143 22.04 0.79 -20.37
N GLU A 144 23.02 0.59 -21.25
CA GLU A 144 23.55 1.69 -22.07
C GLU A 144 22.49 2.38 -22.95
N ASN A 145 21.47 1.63 -23.39
CA ASN A 145 20.48 2.13 -24.35
C ASN A 145 19.02 1.85 -23.96
N ASP A 146 18.77 1.12 -22.87
CA ASP A 146 17.43 0.63 -22.51
C ASP A 146 17.28 0.35 -21.00
N VAL A 147 16.08 0.00 -20.56
CA VAL A 147 15.78 -0.46 -19.20
C VAL A 147 15.26 -1.90 -19.24
N ILE A 148 15.80 -2.75 -18.37
CA ILE A 148 15.27 -4.09 -18.10
C ILE A 148 14.45 -4.06 -16.81
N GLY A 149 13.26 -4.65 -16.80
CA GLY A 149 12.37 -4.68 -15.63
C GLY A 149 11.65 -3.37 -15.35
N ASP A 150 11.46 -3.02 -14.07
CA ASP A 150 10.63 -1.88 -13.64
C ASP A 150 11.46 -0.58 -13.45
N PRO A 151 11.28 0.44 -14.33
CA PRO A 151 12.02 1.70 -14.18
C PRO A 151 11.82 2.43 -12.84
N ASP A 152 10.66 2.28 -12.20
CA ASP A 152 10.40 2.91 -10.89
C ASP A 152 11.29 2.35 -9.77
N SER A 153 11.81 1.13 -9.98
CA SER A 153 12.66 0.42 -9.04
C SER A 153 14.15 0.64 -9.27
N ILE A 154 14.59 1.32 -10.34
CA ILE A 154 16.02 1.44 -10.70
C ILE A 154 16.88 1.92 -9.53
N ARG A 155 16.49 3.04 -8.92
CA ARG A 155 17.27 3.62 -7.82
C ARG A 155 17.39 2.67 -6.64
N PHE A 156 16.33 1.94 -6.31
CA PHE A 156 16.36 1.00 -5.19
C PHE A 156 17.10 -0.30 -5.53
N THR A 157 17.03 -0.73 -6.78
CA THR A 157 17.80 -1.86 -7.31
C THR A 157 19.30 -1.58 -7.17
N GLN A 158 19.76 -0.37 -7.53
CA GLN A 158 21.15 0.07 -7.34
C GLN A 158 21.57 0.05 -5.85
N VAL A 159 20.66 0.41 -4.94
CA VAL A 159 20.92 0.32 -3.49
C VAL A 159 21.08 -1.13 -3.06
N CYS A 160 20.23 -2.04 -3.56
CA CYS A 160 20.37 -3.47 -3.29
C CYS A 160 21.70 -4.04 -3.83
N GLU A 161 22.07 -3.68 -5.06
CA GLU A 161 23.36 -4.06 -5.67
C GLU A 161 24.56 -3.53 -4.86
N ALA A 162 24.49 -2.28 -4.37
CA ALA A 162 25.52 -1.70 -3.51
C ALA A 162 25.63 -2.39 -2.14
N LEU A 163 24.55 -3.02 -1.66
CA LEU A 163 24.54 -3.86 -0.45
C LEU A 163 25.00 -5.31 -0.72
N GLY A 164 25.34 -5.63 -1.97
CA GLY A 164 25.87 -6.94 -2.38
C GLY A 164 24.82 -7.93 -2.89
N TRP A 165 23.56 -7.51 -3.07
CA TRP A 165 22.58 -8.32 -3.79
C TRP A 165 22.90 -8.34 -5.30
N THR A 166 22.51 -9.40 -6.00
CA THR A 166 22.66 -9.50 -7.45
C THR A 166 21.41 -10.16 -8.02
N GLY A 167 20.74 -9.49 -8.97
CA GLY A 167 19.61 -10.05 -9.68
C GLY A 167 20.02 -10.84 -10.93
N GLU A 168 19.06 -11.55 -11.51
CA GLU A 168 19.21 -12.34 -12.74
C GLU A 168 19.18 -11.47 -14.01
N ARG A 169 18.81 -10.19 -13.86
CA ARG A 169 18.61 -9.18 -14.90
C ARG A 169 17.52 -9.57 -15.89
N THR A 170 16.37 -10.01 -15.38
CA THR A 170 15.15 -10.24 -16.16
C THR A 170 14.10 -9.14 -15.94
N ASP A 171 13.04 -9.16 -16.73
CA ASP A 171 11.95 -8.19 -16.60
C ASP A 171 11.18 -8.31 -15.27
N PHE A 172 11.27 -9.44 -14.58
CA PHE A 172 10.45 -9.74 -13.41
C PHE A 172 11.28 -10.31 -12.24
N ASP A 173 12.50 -9.80 -12.05
CA ASP A 173 13.33 -10.16 -10.90
C ASP A 173 12.76 -9.59 -9.60
N LEU A 174 12.47 -10.45 -8.62
CA LEU A 174 12.04 -10.00 -7.29
C LEU A 174 13.17 -9.32 -6.52
N LEU A 175 12.92 -8.10 -6.04
CA LEU A 175 13.84 -7.39 -5.15
C LEU A 175 13.94 -8.08 -3.77
N PRO A 176 15.11 -8.03 -3.11
CA PRO A 176 15.24 -8.49 -1.73
C PRO A 176 14.57 -7.50 -0.78
N LEU A 177 14.24 -7.96 0.43
CA LEU A 177 13.80 -7.08 1.51
C LEU A 177 15.02 -6.44 2.19
N VAL A 178 15.06 -5.12 2.27
CA VAL A 178 16.10 -4.36 2.96
C VAL A 178 15.54 -3.80 4.26
N ILE A 179 16.03 -4.34 5.38
CA ILE A 179 15.54 -4.08 6.73
C ILE A 179 16.63 -3.38 7.53
N GLN A 180 16.24 -2.33 8.24
CA GLN A 180 17.11 -1.60 9.15
C GLN A 180 16.45 -1.46 10.52
N VAL A 181 17.20 -1.79 11.56
CA VAL A 181 16.79 -1.55 12.95
C VAL A 181 17.74 -0.54 13.58
N ASN A 182 17.16 0.50 14.15
CA ASN A 182 17.84 1.63 14.77
C ASN A 182 18.85 2.24 13.78
N ASP A 183 20.04 2.60 14.27
CA ASP A 183 21.14 3.12 13.46
C ASP A 183 22.09 2.01 12.97
N ARG A 184 21.70 0.74 13.05
CA ARG A 184 22.50 -0.37 12.49
C ARG A 184 22.54 -0.25 10.96
N PRO A 185 23.62 -0.74 10.31
CA PRO A 185 23.61 -0.91 8.85
C PRO A 185 22.42 -1.77 8.40
N PRO A 186 21.77 -1.44 7.29
CA PRO A 186 20.67 -2.26 6.76
C PRO A 186 21.19 -3.64 6.34
N LYS A 187 20.34 -4.65 6.46
CA LYS A 187 20.57 -6.00 5.92
C LYS A 187 19.54 -6.30 4.84
N TRP A 188 19.97 -6.95 3.76
CA TRP A 188 19.05 -7.46 2.75
C TRP A 188 18.78 -8.96 2.98
N PHE A 189 17.58 -9.39 2.63
CA PHE A 189 17.12 -10.77 2.72
C PHE A 189 16.39 -11.17 1.45
N GLU A 190 16.71 -12.33 0.91
CA GLU A 190 16.00 -12.89 -0.24
C GLU A 190 14.63 -13.42 0.21
N ILE A 191 13.56 -13.07 -0.53
CA ILE A 191 12.23 -13.58 -0.26
C ILE A 191 12.14 -15.00 -0.84
N PRO A 192 11.70 -16.02 -0.06
CA PRO A 192 11.48 -17.35 -0.60
C PRO A 192 10.49 -17.30 -1.78
N LYS A 193 10.87 -17.82 -2.94
CA LYS A 193 10.04 -17.73 -4.16
C LYS A 193 8.68 -18.42 -3.97
N GLU A 194 8.62 -19.46 -3.12
CA GLU A 194 7.43 -20.25 -2.82
C GLU A 194 6.31 -19.49 -2.07
N ILE A 195 6.64 -18.37 -1.39
CA ILE A 195 5.63 -17.55 -0.70
C ILE A 195 5.10 -16.42 -1.59
N VAL A 196 5.72 -16.17 -2.74
CA VAL A 196 5.31 -15.14 -3.68
C VAL A 196 4.45 -15.77 -4.77
N MET A 197 3.16 -15.43 -4.78
CA MET A 197 2.25 -15.84 -5.84
C MET A 197 2.29 -14.83 -6.99
N GLU A 198 2.67 -15.28 -8.18
CA GLU A 198 2.63 -14.50 -9.42
C GLU A 198 1.52 -15.01 -10.35
N VAL A 199 0.92 -14.09 -11.10
CA VAL A 199 -0.13 -14.37 -12.08
C VAL A 199 0.42 -14.06 -13.48
N PRO A 200 0.58 -15.07 -14.35
CA PRO A 200 0.85 -14.85 -15.76
C PRO A 200 -0.31 -14.11 -16.41
N ILE A 201 -0.01 -13.02 -17.11
CA ILE A 201 -0.99 -12.20 -17.79
C ILE A 201 -1.29 -12.80 -19.16
N ARG A 202 -2.57 -13.02 -19.43
CA ARG A 202 -3.16 -13.79 -20.52
C ARG A 202 -4.45 -13.09 -20.97
N HIS A 203 -4.78 -13.16 -22.26
CA HIS A 203 -5.99 -12.55 -22.79
C HIS A 203 -7.06 -13.62 -23.09
N PRO A 204 -8.37 -13.36 -22.82
CA PRO A 204 -9.43 -14.32 -23.16
C PRO A 204 -9.60 -14.54 -24.67
N GLU A 205 -9.25 -13.56 -25.50
CA GLU A 205 -9.49 -13.57 -26.95
C GLU A 205 -8.20 -13.52 -27.80
N PHE A 206 -7.09 -13.05 -27.23
CA PHE A 206 -5.86 -12.79 -27.96
C PHE A 206 -4.77 -13.75 -27.49
N GLU A 207 -4.65 -14.90 -28.15
CA GLU A 207 -3.71 -15.96 -27.77
C GLU A 207 -2.24 -15.49 -27.78
N TRP A 208 -1.90 -14.49 -28.60
CA TRP A 208 -0.55 -13.91 -28.65
C TRP A 208 -0.12 -13.19 -27.37
N PHE A 209 -1.04 -12.89 -26.43
CA PHE A 209 -0.66 -12.31 -25.13
C PHE A 209 0.28 -13.24 -24.34
N ASP A 210 0.17 -14.55 -24.55
CA ASP A 210 1.02 -15.55 -23.91
C ASP A 210 2.49 -15.36 -24.27
N GLU A 211 2.76 -14.89 -25.50
CA GLU A 211 4.10 -14.65 -26.03
C GLU A 211 4.80 -13.47 -25.36
N LEU A 212 4.04 -12.54 -24.75
CA LEU A 212 4.61 -11.40 -24.02
C LEU A 212 5.27 -11.81 -22.70
N ASN A 213 5.00 -13.01 -22.18
CA ASN A 213 5.56 -13.55 -20.94
C ASN A 213 5.44 -12.61 -19.72
N VAL A 214 4.43 -11.74 -19.71
CA VAL A 214 4.18 -10.80 -18.60
C VAL A 214 3.65 -11.56 -17.39
N VAL A 215 4.19 -11.29 -16.22
CA VAL A 215 3.71 -11.77 -14.93
C VAL A 215 3.52 -10.61 -13.96
N TRP A 216 2.60 -10.75 -13.00
CA TRP A 216 2.46 -9.78 -11.91
C TRP A 216 2.21 -10.47 -10.58
N TYR A 217 2.85 -10.00 -9.51
CA TYR A 217 2.64 -10.53 -8.16
C TYR A 217 1.22 -10.25 -7.66
N ALA A 218 0.65 -11.19 -6.91
CA ALA A 218 -0.77 -11.20 -6.57
C ALA A 218 -1.18 -10.18 -5.49
N VAL A 219 -0.26 -9.80 -4.60
CA VAL A 219 -0.59 -9.02 -3.39
C VAL A 219 0.18 -7.69 -3.35
N PRO A 220 -0.50 -6.53 -3.36
CA PRO A 220 0.14 -5.24 -3.18
C PRO A 220 0.38 -4.94 -1.70
N ILE A 221 1.60 -5.16 -1.21
CA ILE A 221 1.96 -4.89 0.19
C ILE A 221 2.83 -3.65 0.28
N ILE A 222 2.26 -2.49 0.64
CA ILE A 222 2.99 -1.23 0.83
C ILE A 222 3.78 -1.32 2.14
N SER A 223 5.05 -0.91 2.13
CA SER A 223 5.96 -1.06 3.28
C SER A 223 6.71 0.19 3.71
N ASP A 224 6.68 1.26 2.91
CA ASP A 224 7.43 2.48 3.18
C ASP A 224 6.60 3.61 3.82
N MET A 225 5.34 3.39 4.17
CA MET A 225 4.51 4.39 4.83
C MET A 225 4.67 4.36 6.36
N ARG A 226 4.54 5.54 6.98
CA ARG A 226 4.45 5.73 8.43
C ARG A 226 2.98 5.68 8.85
N LEU A 227 2.64 4.84 9.81
CA LEU A 227 1.34 4.84 10.49
C LEU A 227 1.44 5.74 11.72
N GLU A 228 0.56 6.73 11.83
CA GLU A 228 0.43 7.56 13.03
C GLU A 228 -0.91 7.26 13.71
N ILE A 229 -0.86 7.05 15.03
CA ILE A 229 -2.01 6.82 15.90
C ILE A 229 -1.80 7.61 17.21
N GLY A 230 -2.67 8.59 17.49
CA GLY A 230 -2.67 9.33 18.76
C GLY A 230 -1.34 10.04 19.09
N GLY A 231 -0.60 10.47 18.07
CA GLY A 231 0.73 11.09 18.21
C GLY A 231 1.90 10.10 18.27
N ILE A 232 1.63 8.79 18.20
CA ILE A 232 2.67 7.75 18.13
C ILE A 232 2.94 7.38 16.67
N ASP A 233 4.21 7.48 16.28
CA ASP A 233 4.69 7.15 14.94
C ASP A 233 5.22 5.71 14.84
N TYR A 234 4.61 4.90 13.97
CA TYR A 234 5.09 3.59 13.56
C TYR A 234 5.70 3.68 12.16
N LEU A 235 7.03 3.74 12.07
CA LEU A 235 7.76 3.96 10.79
C LEU A 235 7.83 2.73 9.88
N ALA A 236 7.51 1.56 10.42
CA ALA A 236 7.38 0.31 9.69
C ALA A 236 6.07 -0.36 10.09
N ALA A 237 5.09 -0.26 9.19
CA ALA A 237 3.79 -0.85 9.37
C ALA A 237 3.27 -1.39 8.02
N PRO A 238 3.96 -2.36 7.38
CA PRO A 238 3.57 -2.83 6.05
C PRO A 238 2.16 -3.39 6.04
N PHE A 239 1.39 -3.03 5.02
CA PHE A 239 -0.02 -3.39 4.89
C PHE A 239 -0.42 -3.70 3.46
N ASN A 240 -1.49 -4.46 3.31
CA ASN A 240 -2.05 -4.83 2.02
C ASN A 240 -3.58 -4.76 1.99
N GLY A 241 -4.10 -4.52 0.79
CA GLY A 241 -5.43 -4.95 0.36
C GLY A 241 -5.28 -5.97 -0.76
N TRP A 242 -6.14 -5.88 -1.77
CA TRP A 242 -5.97 -6.54 -3.06
C TRP A 242 -6.00 -5.50 -4.17
N TYR A 243 -5.51 -5.88 -5.34
CA TYR A 243 -5.44 -4.98 -6.48
C TYR A 243 -6.83 -4.57 -6.99
N MET A 244 -6.93 -3.29 -7.35
CA MET A 244 -7.79 -2.85 -8.45
C MET A 244 -7.01 -3.06 -9.77
N GLU A 245 -7.65 -3.64 -10.77
CA GLU A 245 -7.00 -4.00 -12.04
C GLU A 245 -6.23 -2.88 -12.70
N THR A 246 -6.75 -1.65 -12.62
CA THR A 246 -6.13 -0.48 -13.26
C THR A 246 -4.78 -0.12 -12.63
N GLU A 247 -4.50 -0.54 -11.40
CA GLU A 247 -3.16 -0.40 -10.81
C GLU A 247 -2.11 -1.21 -11.59
N ILE A 248 -2.49 -2.38 -12.11
CA ILE A 248 -1.60 -3.21 -12.92
C ILE A 248 -1.71 -2.80 -14.39
N GLY A 249 -2.89 -2.92 -14.97
CA GLY A 249 -3.10 -2.79 -16.42
C GLY A 249 -2.93 -1.36 -16.92
N ALA A 250 -3.35 -0.35 -16.15
CA ALA A 250 -3.31 1.04 -16.60
C ALA A 250 -2.15 1.87 -16.04
N ARG A 251 -1.51 1.39 -14.97
CA ARG A 251 -0.34 2.04 -14.39
C ARG A 251 0.90 1.18 -14.66
N ASN A 252 1.10 0.12 -13.89
CA ASN A 252 2.34 -0.65 -13.91
C ASN A 252 2.74 -1.13 -15.32
N LEU A 253 1.80 -1.69 -16.07
CA LEU A 253 2.07 -2.24 -17.40
C LEU A 253 2.00 -1.19 -18.52
N ALA A 254 1.27 -0.08 -18.34
CA ALA A 254 0.97 0.86 -19.42
C ALA A 254 1.74 2.19 -19.36
N ASP A 255 2.09 2.68 -18.17
CA ASP A 255 2.76 3.98 -18.02
C ASP A 255 4.09 3.98 -18.78
N THR A 256 4.39 5.08 -19.48
CA THR A 256 5.60 5.21 -20.31
C THR A 256 6.89 5.24 -19.50
N TYR A 257 6.79 5.52 -18.20
CA TYR A 257 7.88 5.49 -17.22
C TYR A 257 7.85 4.21 -16.36
N ARG A 258 7.06 3.22 -16.78
CA ARG A 258 7.00 1.86 -16.21
C ARG A 258 7.29 0.85 -17.33
N TYR A 259 6.54 -0.25 -17.44
CA TYR A 259 6.77 -1.27 -18.47
C TYR A 259 6.36 -0.85 -19.89
N ASN A 260 5.58 0.23 -20.03
CA ASN A 260 5.24 0.84 -21.33
C ASN A 260 4.76 -0.17 -22.41
N LEU A 261 3.86 -1.09 -22.07
CA LEU A 261 3.42 -2.15 -22.99
C LEU A 261 2.42 -1.69 -24.06
N LEU A 262 1.89 -0.47 -23.98
CA LEU A 262 0.85 0.00 -24.92
C LEU A 262 1.28 -0.05 -26.40
N PRO A 263 2.50 0.37 -26.80
CA PRO A 263 2.94 0.26 -28.19
C PRO A 263 3.05 -1.18 -28.68
N ILE A 264 3.47 -2.10 -27.80
CA ILE A 264 3.60 -3.53 -28.11
C ILE A 264 2.22 -4.12 -28.33
N VAL A 265 1.30 -3.94 -27.37
CA VAL A 265 -0.09 -4.40 -27.48
C VAL A 265 -0.77 -3.86 -28.74
N ALA A 266 -0.59 -2.57 -29.03
CA ALA A 266 -1.15 -1.95 -30.24
C ALA A 266 -0.61 -2.56 -31.54
N SER A 267 0.69 -2.92 -31.57
CA SER A 267 1.33 -3.58 -32.70
C SER A 267 0.71 -4.96 -32.96
N TYR A 268 0.56 -5.79 -31.91
CA TYR A 268 -0.05 -7.11 -32.03
C TYR A 268 -1.54 -7.05 -32.41
N MET A 269 -2.24 -6.00 -31.99
CA MET A 269 -3.62 -5.75 -32.39
C MET A 269 -3.76 -5.18 -33.81
N GLY A 270 -2.65 -4.84 -34.49
CA GLY A 270 -2.67 -4.22 -35.82
C GLY A 270 -3.29 -2.82 -35.83
N LEU A 271 -3.18 -2.06 -34.74
CA LEU A 271 -3.73 -0.71 -34.64
C LEU A 271 -2.82 0.32 -35.35
N ASP A 272 -3.44 1.32 -35.98
CA ASP A 272 -2.70 2.47 -36.53
C ASP A 272 -2.23 3.41 -35.40
N THR A 273 -0.92 3.38 -35.13
CA THR A 273 -0.27 4.16 -34.07
C THR A 273 0.23 5.53 -34.54
N ASN A 274 0.05 5.89 -35.82
CA ASN A 274 0.60 7.12 -36.41
C ASN A 274 -0.12 8.41 -35.96
N SER A 275 -1.32 8.32 -35.40
CA SER A 275 -2.10 9.48 -34.95
C SER A 275 -2.85 9.19 -33.65
N HIS A 276 -2.93 10.18 -32.77
CA HIS A 276 -3.76 10.10 -31.56
C HIS A 276 -5.26 9.99 -31.85
N SER A 277 -5.72 10.48 -33.01
CA SER A 277 -7.16 10.44 -33.37
C SER A 277 -7.68 9.04 -33.66
N THR A 278 -6.80 8.04 -33.84
CA THR A 278 -7.20 6.63 -34.02
C THR A 278 -7.59 5.97 -32.69
N LEU A 279 -7.30 6.65 -31.56
CA LEU A 279 -7.53 6.17 -30.19
C LEU A 279 -6.84 4.82 -29.92
N TRP A 280 -5.69 4.59 -30.55
CA TRP A 280 -4.97 3.33 -30.41
C TRP A 280 -4.52 3.06 -28.98
N LYS A 281 -4.15 4.12 -28.23
CA LYS A 281 -3.76 4.01 -26.82
C LYS A 281 -4.94 3.54 -25.98
N ASP A 282 -6.11 4.15 -26.18
CA ASP A 282 -7.34 3.81 -25.48
C ASP A 282 -7.73 2.35 -25.71
N LYS A 283 -7.69 1.90 -26.98
CA LYS A 283 -7.98 0.50 -27.35
C LYS A 283 -7.01 -0.47 -26.69
N ALA A 284 -5.70 -0.27 -26.86
CA ALA A 284 -4.68 -1.14 -26.27
C ALA A 284 -4.75 -1.16 -24.73
N LEU A 285 -5.03 -0.02 -24.10
CA LEU A 285 -5.17 0.12 -22.66
C LEU A 285 -6.36 -0.70 -22.12
N ILE A 286 -7.49 -0.68 -22.82
CA ILE A 286 -8.66 -1.47 -22.42
C ILE A 286 -8.36 -2.97 -22.48
N GLU A 287 -7.77 -3.46 -23.58
CA GLU A 287 -7.42 -4.88 -23.72
C GLU A 287 -6.38 -5.33 -22.67
N LEU A 288 -5.45 -4.45 -22.29
CA LEU A 288 -4.49 -4.75 -21.22
C LEU A 288 -5.19 -4.89 -19.84
N ASN A 289 -6.20 -4.08 -19.55
CA ASN A 289 -7.00 -4.23 -18.32
C ASN A 289 -7.88 -5.49 -18.36
N ILE A 290 -8.42 -5.86 -19.53
CA ILE A 290 -9.16 -7.12 -19.74
C ILE A 290 -8.23 -8.31 -19.47
N ALA A 291 -7.01 -8.29 -20.00
CA ALA A 291 -6.01 -9.34 -19.77
C ALA A 291 -5.74 -9.55 -18.27
N VAL A 292 -5.49 -8.45 -17.54
CA VAL A 292 -5.24 -8.48 -16.09
C VAL A 292 -6.43 -9.08 -15.33
N LEU A 293 -7.64 -8.56 -15.56
CA LEU A 293 -8.85 -9.07 -14.88
C LEU A 293 -9.10 -10.54 -15.18
N HIS A 294 -8.98 -10.95 -16.45
CA HIS A 294 -9.16 -12.33 -16.86
C HIS A 294 -8.17 -13.25 -16.17
N SER A 295 -6.89 -12.88 -16.17
CA SER A 295 -5.79 -13.69 -15.63
C SER A 295 -5.93 -13.92 -14.14
N PHE A 296 -6.17 -12.86 -13.37
CA PHE A 296 -6.37 -12.94 -11.92
C PHE A 296 -7.60 -13.78 -11.57
N LYS A 297 -8.73 -13.57 -12.27
CA LYS A 297 -9.94 -14.39 -12.07
C LYS A 297 -9.71 -15.87 -12.40
N LYS A 298 -9.02 -16.16 -13.51
CA LYS A 298 -8.69 -17.54 -13.95
C LYS A 298 -7.76 -18.23 -12.96
N ALA A 299 -6.84 -17.50 -12.34
CA ALA A 299 -5.93 -17.99 -11.30
C ALA A 299 -6.58 -18.09 -9.90
N GLY A 300 -7.85 -17.68 -9.74
CA GLY A 300 -8.52 -17.66 -8.44
C GLY A 300 -7.96 -16.59 -7.48
N VAL A 301 -7.29 -15.56 -8.01
CA VAL A 301 -6.70 -14.47 -7.24
C VAL A 301 -7.71 -13.32 -7.12
N SER A 302 -7.82 -12.78 -5.90
CA SER A 302 -8.73 -11.68 -5.59
C SER A 302 -8.27 -10.40 -6.30
N ILE A 303 -9.16 -9.85 -7.11
CA ILE A 303 -8.98 -8.59 -7.84
C ILE A 303 -10.34 -7.92 -7.97
N VAL A 304 -10.37 -6.59 -8.05
CA VAL A 304 -11.60 -5.83 -8.29
C VAL A 304 -11.46 -4.97 -9.55
N ASP A 305 -12.53 -4.86 -10.34
CA ASP A 305 -12.57 -3.89 -11.43
C ASP A 305 -12.90 -2.48 -10.90
N HIS A 306 -12.44 -1.46 -11.60
CA HIS A 306 -12.57 -0.07 -11.16
C HIS A 306 -14.02 0.43 -11.05
N HIS A 307 -14.97 -0.14 -11.80
CA HIS A 307 -16.39 0.22 -11.65
C HIS A 307 -16.97 -0.38 -10.37
N THR A 308 -16.69 -1.65 -10.08
CA THR A 308 -17.08 -2.29 -8.83
C THR A 308 -16.41 -1.61 -7.63
N ALA A 309 -15.13 -1.25 -7.73
CA ALA A 309 -14.42 -0.49 -6.68
C ALA A 309 -15.10 0.86 -6.41
N ALA A 310 -15.51 1.59 -7.45
CA ALA A 310 -16.28 2.83 -7.28
C ALA A 310 -17.64 2.57 -6.59
N GLN A 311 -18.36 1.52 -6.94
CA GLN A 311 -19.62 1.16 -6.26
C GLN A 311 -19.40 0.78 -4.79
N GLN A 312 -18.33 0.05 -4.47
CA GLN A 312 -17.93 -0.27 -3.11
C GLN A 312 -17.61 1.01 -2.31
N PHE A 313 -16.92 1.97 -2.94
CA PHE A 313 -16.66 3.27 -2.34
C PHE A 313 -17.97 4.04 -2.06
N LYS A 314 -18.94 3.99 -2.98
CA LYS A 314 -20.28 4.56 -2.74
C LYS A 314 -20.97 3.96 -1.53
N HIS A 315 -20.81 2.65 -1.32
CA HIS A 315 -21.34 1.98 -0.15
C HIS A 315 -20.63 2.39 1.14
N PHE A 316 -19.31 2.58 1.07
CA PHE A 316 -18.53 3.16 2.18
C PHE A 316 -19.06 4.56 2.54
N GLU A 317 -19.29 5.44 1.56
CA GLU A 317 -19.84 6.77 1.81
C GLU A 317 -21.20 6.74 2.53
N ARG A 318 -22.06 5.78 2.18
CA ARG A 318 -23.34 5.58 2.85
C ARG A 318 -23.14 5.17 4.31
N LYS A 319 -22.23 4.21 4.58
CA LYS A 319 -21.93 3.75 5.95
C LYS A 319 -21.34 4.86 6.82
N GLU A 320 -20.44 5.67 6.28
CA GLU A 320 -19.89 6.80 7.03
C GLU A 320 -20.97 7.83 7.36
N LYS A 321 -21.86 8.12 6.40
CA LYS A 321 -23.02 9.00 6.64
C LYS A 321 -23.97 8.46 7.70
N GLU A 322 -24.22 7.15 7.74
CA GLU A 322 -25.06 6.49 8.76
C GLU A 322 -24.45 6.58 10.17
N GLN A 323 -23.16 6.86 10.26
CA GLN A 323 -22.43 7.08 11.50
C GLN A 323 -22.11 8.57 11.73
N GLU A 324 -22.75 9.46 10.95
CA GLU A 324 -22.56 10.91 11.01
C GLU A 324 -21.11 11.37 10.78
N ARG A 325 -20.29 10.54 10.11
CA ARG A 325 -18.91 10.86 9.76
C ARG A 325 -18.80 11.44 8.36
N ALA A 326 -17.99 12.48 8.22
CA ALA A 326 -17.67 13.08 6.93
C ALA A 326 -16.63 12.23 6.17
N VAL A 327 -16.87 11.99 4.88
CA VAL A 327 -15.92 11.29 4.01
C VAL A 327 -14.90 12.28 3.46
N THR A 328 -13.64 12.06 3.77
CA THR A 328 -12.50 12.78 3.18
C THR A 328 -11.93 12.01 1.99
N GLY A 329 -11.23 12.71 1.09
CA GLY A 329 -10.64 12.09 -0.08
C GLY A 329 -9.80 13.02 -0.92
N ASP A 330 -8.72 12.48 -1.49
CA ASP A 330 -7.98 13.10 -2.58
C ASP A 330 -8.63 12.66 -3.88
N TRP A 331 -9.45 13.54 -4.47
CA TRP A 331 -10.22 13.22 -5.67
C TRP A 331 -9.35 12.70 -6.82
N THR A 332 -8.10 13.20 -6.94
CA THR A 332 -7.16 12.77 -7.99
C THR A 332 -6.69 11.32 -7.85
N TRP A 333 -6.76 10.77 -6.65
CA TRP A 333 -6.44 9.36 -6.35
C TRP A 333 -7.67 8.45 -6.34
N LEU A 334 -8.84 9.00 -6.01
CA LEU A 334 -10.08 8.21 -5.93
C LEU A 334 -10.71 7.94 -7.30
N ILE A 335 -10.46 8.80 -8.29
CA ILE A 335 -10.91 8.53 -9.66
C ILE A 335 -10.02 7.46 -10.30
N PRO A 336 -10.60 6.42 -10.94
CA PRO A 336 -9.79 5.47 -11.68
C PRO A 336 -9.04 6.13 -12.85
N PRO A 337 -7.84 5.66 -13.21
CA PRO A 337 -7.07 6.21 -14.33
C PRO A 337 -7.67 5.86 -15.70
N VAL A 338 -8.67 4.97 -15.74
CA VAL A 338 -9.39 4.55 -16.95
C VAL A 338 -10.88 4.83 -16.76
N SER A 339 -11.53 5.39 -17.79
CA SER A 339 -12.97 5.66 -17.82
C SER A 339 -13.52 6.45 -16.60
N PRO A 340 -12.84 7.46 -16.04
CA PRO A 340 -13.24 8.08 -14.77
C PRO A 340 -14.65 8.66 -14.81
N ALA A 341 -15.04 9.30 -15.92
CA ALA A 341 -16.35 9.92 -16.12
C ALA A 341 -17.54 8.95 -16.03
N THR A 342 -17.29 7.64 -16.13
CA THR A 342 -18.30 6.59 -15.99
C THR A 342 -18.57 6.20 -14.53
N THR A 343 -17.81 6.76 -13.57
CA THR A 343 -17.95 6.49 -12.14
C THR A 343 -18.60 7.67 -11.42
N HIS A 344 -19.31 7.43 -10.31
CA HIS A 344 -19.95 8.53 -9.56
C HIS A 344 -18.92 9.45 -8.88
N ILE A 345 -17.73 8.94 -8.58
CA ILE A 345 -16.64 9.67 -7.92
C ILE A 345 -16.19 10.86 -8.76
N PHE A 346 -16.14 10.72 -10.10
CA PHE A 346 -15.75 11.82 -10.99
C PHE A 346 -16.66 13.04 -10.87
N HIS A 347 -17.94 12.84 -10.58
CA HIS A 347 -18.95 13.92 -10.53
C HIS A 347 -19.11 14.52 -9.13
N LYS A 348 -18.28 14.13 -8.16
CA LYS A 348 -18.40 14.53 -6.76
C LYS A 348 -17.04 14.98 -6.21
N PRO A 349 -16.89 16.25 -5.77
CA PRO A 349 -15.68 16.67 -5.09
C PRO A 349 -15.61 16.07 -3.67
N TYR A 350 -14.39 15.84 -3.19
CA TYR A 350 -14.09 15.42 -1.82
C TYR A 350 -13.21 16.45 -1.14
N GLU A 351 -13.47 16.72 0.13
CA GLU A 351 -12.56 17.52 0.94
C GLU A 351 -11.31 16.69 1.26
N ASN A 352 -10.14 17.16 0.81
CA ASN A 352 -8.86 16.50 1.07
C ASN A 352 -8.29 16.88 2.45
N ARG A 353 -9.14 16.87 3.47
CA ARG A 353 -8.75 17.08 4.86
C ARG A 353 -8.13 15.80 5.41
N ILE A 354 -7.00 15.92 6.10
CA ILE A 354 -6.36 14.78 6.79
C ILE A 354 -7.02 14.59 8.14
N VAL A 355 -7.41 13.35 8.44
CA VAL A 355 -7.95 12.92 9.74
C VAL A 355 -7.01 11.86 10.28
N THR A 356 -6.60 11.97 11.54
CA THR A 356 -5.75 10.98 12.23
C THR A 356 -6.62 10.02 13.07
N PRO A 357 -6.21 8.76 13.28
CA PRO A 357 -5.02 8.07 12.76
C PRO A 357 -4.95 8.04 11.23
N ASN A 358 -3.75 8.01 10.65
CA ASN A 358 -3.55 7.93 9.19
C ASN A 358 -2.18 7.37 8.77
N TYR A 359 -2.02 7.15 7.46
CA TYR A 359 -0.76 6.78 6.84
C TYR A 359 -0.11 7.98 6.14
N PHE A 360 1.19 8.16 6.35
CA PHE A 360 1.97 9.27 5.84
C PHE A 360 3.19 8.78 5.08
N TYR A 361 3.56 9.50 4.01
CA TYR A 361 4.85 9.29 3.38
C TYR A 361 5.97 9.70 4.31
N GLN A 362 7.08 8.99 4.23
CA GLN A 362 8.31 9.30 4.92
C GLN A 362 9.45 9.41 3.92
N LYS A 363 10.53 10.08 4.33
CA LYS A 363 11.72 10.19 3.50
C LYS A 363 12.32 8.80 3.28
N LYS A 364 12.66 8.49 2.03
CA LYS A 364 13.43 7.29 1.68
C LYS A 364 14.74 7.29 2.49
N PRO A 365 15.14 6.15 3.08
CA PRO A 365 16.33 6.07 3.93
C PRO A 365 17.65 6.05 3.14
N TYR A 366 17.59 6.01 1.80
CA TYR A 366 18.69 5.98 0.84
C TYR A 366 18.63 7.12 -0.18
#